data_AF-A0A0N9XNP8-F1
#
_entry.id   AF-A0A0N9XNP8-F1
#
_cell.length_a   1.000
_cell.length_b   1.000
_cell.length_c   1.000
_cell.angle_alpha   90.00
_cell.angle_beta   90.00
_cell.angle_gamma   90.00
#
_symmetry.space_group_name_H-M   'P 1'
#
loop_
_entity.id
_entity.type
_entity.pdbx_description
1 polymer ?
#
loop_
_entity_poly.entity_id
_entity_poly.type
_entity_poly.pdbx_seq_one_letter_code
_entity_poly.pdbx_strand_id
1 'polypeptide(L)' 'MITAPMLVLGAEGDGSRIVGDAAAVAAIYQADVELFPDMGHMMMLEPGWQGVAQKIDSWLIAAVDTAMPA' A
#
# COMPACT_ATOMS: atom_id res chain seq x y z
N MET A 1 -13.63 8.44 14.11
CA MET A 1 -12.26 7.92 13.87
C MET A 1 -12.37 6.62 13.12
N ILE A 2 -11.53 6.42 12.11
CA ILE A 2 -11.39 5.11 11.46
C ILE A 2 -10.32 4.36 12.24
N THR A 3 -10.62 3.14 12.67
CA THR A 3 -9.74 2.30 13.51
C THR A 3 -9.38 0.99 12.85
N ALA A 4 -9.88 0.73 11.63
CA ALA A 4 -9.50 -0.43 10.86
C ALA A 4 -8.01 -0.30 10.46
N PRO A 5 -7.22 -1.39 10.56
CA PRO A 5 -5.86 -1.41 10.02
C PRO A 5 -5.87 -1.03 8.53
N MET A 6 -4.94 -0.18 8.11
CA MET A 6 -4.77 0.24 6.72
C MET A 6 -3.31 0.25 6.31
N LEU A 7 -3.09 -0.10 5.05
CA LEU A 7 -1.84 0.07 4.33
C LEU A 7 -2.13 0.81 3.03
N VAL A 8 -1.36 1.87 2.78
CA VAL A 8 -1.39 2.61 1.52
C VAL A 8 -0.23 2.14 0.66
N LEU A 9 -0.49 1.83 -0.61
CA LEU A 9 0.54 1.49 -1.59
C LEU A 9 0.57 2.56 -2.67
N GLY A 10 1.76 2.96 -3.11
CA GLY A 10 1.95 3.89 -4.21
C GLY A 10 3.04 3.43 -5.16
N ALA A 11 2.99 3.92 -6.40
CA ALA A 11 4.01 3.71 -7.41
C ALA A 11 4.72 5.03 -7.70
N GLU A 12 6.05 5.06 -7.65
CA GLU A 12 6.82 6.29 -7.86
C GLU A 12 6.69 6.85 -9.29
N GLY A 13 6.49 5.97 -10.27
CA GLY A 13 6.28 6.32 -11.68
C GLY A 13 4.81 6.47 -12.07
N ASP A 14 3.87 6.55 -11.12
CA ASP A 14 2.45 6.69 -11.42
C ASP A 14 2.11 8.10 -11.95
N GLY A 15 2.13 8.25 -13.28
CA GLY A 15 1.74 9.48 -13.96
C GLY A 15 0.23 9.82 -13.88
N SER A 16 -0.61 8.96 -13.31
CA SER A 16 -2.03 9.23 -13.05
C SER A 16 -2.28 9.85 -11.68
N ARG A 17 -1.23 9.94 -10.85
CA ARG A 17 -1.25 10.45 -9.47
C ARG A 17 -0.35 11.69 -9.37
N ILE A 18 -0.48 12.42 -8.26
CA ILE A 18 0.42 13.55 -7.96
C ILE A 18 1.49 13.06 -7.00
N VAL A 19 2.73 13.48 -7.21
CA VAL A 19 3.86 13.16 -6.31
C VAL A 19 3.47 13.49 -4.86
N GLY A 20 3.58 12.48 -3.98
CA GLY A 20 3.30 12.60 -2.56
C GLY A 20 1.83 12.36 -2.17
N ASP A 21 0.93 12.08 -3.10
CA ASP A 21 -0.48 11.84 -2.76
C ASP A 21 -0.68 10.61 -1.87
N ALA A 22 0.02 9.51 -2.13
CA ALA A 22 0.02 8.31 -1.28
C ALA A 22 0.47 8.62 0.16
N ALA A 23 1.51 9.43 0.34
CA ALA A 23 1.98 9.85 1.65
C ALA A 23 0.95 10.76 2.37
N ALA A 24 0.31 11.67 1.62
CA ALA A 24 -0.75 12.52 2.17
C ALA A 24 -1.97 11.70 2.61
N VAL A 25 -2.38 10.70 1.81
CA VAL A 25 -3.46 9.76 2.16
C VAL A 25 -3.10 8.96 3.41
N ALA A 26 -1.88 8.43 3.49
CA ALA A 26 -1.41 7.71 4.66
C ALA A 26 -1.44 8.58 5.94
N ALA A 27 -1.05 9.85 5.83
CA ALA A 27 -1.14 10.80 6.94
C ALA A 27 -2.60 11.08 7.38
N ILE A 28 -3.54 11.21 6.45
CA ILE A 28 -4.96 11.41 6.75
C ILE A 28 -5.53 10.23 7.54
N TYR A 29 -5.15 9.01 7.16
CA TYR A 29 -5.66 7.78 7.78
C TYR A 29 -4.79 7.23 8.91
N GLN A 30 -3.68 7.89 9.25
CA GLN A 30 -2.67 7.38 10.18
C GLN A 30 -2.22 5.95 9.85
N ALA A 31 -2.06 5.68 8.56
CA ALA A 31 -1.73 4.37 8.01
C ALA A 31 -0.25 4.27 7.62
N ASP A 32 0.25 3.04 7.52
CA ASP A 32 1.55 2.79 6.89
C ASP A 32 1.47 3.05 5.38
N VAL A 33 2.61 3.41 4.78
CA VAL A 33 2.74 3.59 3.34
C VAL A 33 3.97 2.87 2.79
N GLU A 34 3.81 2.20 1.66
CA GLU A 34 4.90 1.64 0.87
C GLU A 34 4.88 2.25 -0.54
N LEU A 35 6.01 2.78 -0.99
CA LEU A 35 6.18 3.28 -2.34
C LEU A 35 7.07 2.32 -3.13
N PHE A 36 6.58 1.85 -4.28
CA PHE A 36 7.32 0.94 -5.13
C PHE A 36 8.04 1.73 -6.25
N PRO A 37 9.37 1.63 -6.33
CA PRO A 37 10.13 2.21 -7.44
C PRO A 37 9.88 1.40 -8.73
N ASP A 38 10.18 2.00 -9.88
CA ASP A 38 10.08 1.37 -11.20
C ASP A 38 8.69 0.80 -11.54
N MET A 39 7.63 1.42 -10.99
CA MET A 39 6.23 1.03 -11.18
C MET A 39 5.40 2.17 -11.77
N GLY A 40 4.46 1.82 -12.65
CA GLY A 40 3.38 2.70 -13.11
C GLY A 40 2.07 2.49 -12.34
N HIS A 41 1.00 3.16 -12.80
CA HIS A 41 -0.32 3.10 -12.17
C HIS A 41 -0.84 1.67 -11.98
N MET A 42 -0.65 0.84 -12.99
CA MET A 42 -1.14 -0.54 -13.02
C MET A 42 -0.08 -1.48 -12.42
N MET A 43 0.30 -1.26 -11.16
CA MET A 43 1.41 -1.96 -10.49
C MET A 43 1.36 -3.49 -10.62
N MET A 44 0.15 -4.08 -10.68
CA MET A 44 -0.04 -5.53 -10.83
C MET A 44 0.23 -6.07 -12.25
N LEU A 45 0.48 -5.20 -13.24
CA LEU A 45 0.84 -5.55 -14.61
C LEU A 45 2.32 -5.28 -14.92
N GLU A 46 3.05 -4.64 -14.00
CA GLU A 46 4.45 -4.28 -14.16
C GLU A 46 5.39 -5.45 -13.81
N PRO A 47 6.65 -5.49 -14.31
CA PRO A 47 7.56 -6.61 -14.08
C PRO A 47 7.84 -6.96 -12.61
N GLY A 48 7.74 -6.02 -11.68
CA GLY A 48 7.97 -6.24 -10.24
C GLY A 48 6.72 -6.55 -9.42
N TRP A 49 5.57 -6.83 -10.05
CA TRP A 49 4.28 -6.97 -9.38
C TRP A 49 4.30 -7.94 -8.19
N GLN A 50 5.17 -8.96 -8.23
CA GLN A 50 5.32 -9.92 -7.14
C GLN A 50 5.72 -9.26 -5.83
N GLY A 51 6.52 -8.19 -5.85
CA GLY A 51 6.89 -7.44 -4.65
C GLY A 51 5.69 -6.75 -4.01
N VAL A 52 4.79 -6.20 -4.83
CA VAL A 52 3.52 -5.61 -4.38
C VAL A 52 2.64 -6.68 -3.73
N ALA A 53 2.50 -7.84 -4.39
CA ALA A 53 1.74 -8.97 -3.86
C ALA A 53 2.29 -9.48 -2.52
N GLN A 54 3.61 -9.63 -2.42
CA GLN A 54 4.29 -10.06 -1.18
C GLN A 54 4.09 -9.07 -0.03
N LYS A 55 4.13 -7.76 -0.32
CA LYS A 55 3.85 -6.73 0.70
C LYS A 55 2.42 -6.83 1.21
N ILE A 56 1.44 -6.99 0.31
CA ILE A 56 0.03 -7.17 0.69
C ILE A 56 -0.14 -8.41 1.56
N ASP A 57 0.40 -9.55 1.14
CA ASP A 57 0.30 -10.83 1.86
C ASP A 57 0.92 -10.72 3.26
N SER A 58 2.16 -10.22 3.34
CA SER A 58 2.86 -10.03 4.61
C SER A 58 2.12 -9.08 5.55
N TRP A 59 1.54 -8.01 5.00
CA TRP A 59 0.75 -7.06 5.79
C TRP A 59 -0.56 -7.68 6.29
N LEU A 60 -1.27 -8.46 5.47
CA LEU A 60 -2.49 -9.15 5.89
C LEU A 60 -2.20 -10.14 7.02
N ILE A 61 -1.13 -10.94 6.90
CA ILE A 61 -0.69 -11.89 7.93
C ILE A 61 -0.34 -11.16 9.24
N ALA A 62 0.30 -10.00 9.17
CA ALA A 62 0.67 -9.25 10.38
C ALA A 62 -0.50 -8.48 11.01
N ALA A 63 -1.31 -7.79 10.19
CA ALA A 63 -2.27 -6.78 10.62
C ALA A 63 -3.70 -7.30 10.78
N VAL A 64 -4.09 -8.35 10.04
CA VAL A 64 -5.46 -8.90 10.10
C VAL A 64 -5.54 -10.09 11.06
N ASP A 65 -4.49 -10.89 11.17
CA ASP A 65 -4.43 -12.04 12.08
C ASP A 65 -4.41 -11.61 13.57
N THR A 66 -4.03 -10.36 13.84
CA THR A 66 -4.11 -9.73 15.18
C THR A 66 -5.45 -9.06 15.47
N ALA A 67 -6.25 -8.74 14.43
CA ALA A 67 -7.49 -7.96 14.56
C ALA A 67 -8.77 -8.81 14.53
N MET A 68 -8.69 -10.07 14.07
CA MET A 68 -9.80 -11.02 14.12
C MET A 68 -9.61 -12.00 15.29
N PRO A 69 -10.29 -11.84 16.44
CA PRO A 69 -10.42 -12.96 17.37
C PRO A 69 -11.26 -14.05 16.70
N ALA A 70 -10.88 -15.31 16.96
CA ALA A 70 -11.63 -16.50 16.56
C ALA A 70 -13.09 -16.47 17.05
#